data_AF-A0A0S8HL97-F1
#
_entry.id   AF-A0A0S8HL97-F1
#
_cell.length_a   1.000
_cell.length_b   1.000
_cell.length_c   1.000
_cell.angle_alpha   90.00
_cell.angle_beta   90.00
_cell.angle_gamma   90.00
#
_symmetry.space_group_name_H-M   'P 1'
#
loop_
_entity.id
_entity.type
_entity.pdbx_description
1 polymer ?
#
loop_
_entity_poly.entity_id
_entity_poly.type
_entity_poly.pdbx_seq_one_letter_code
_entity_poly.pdbx_strand_id
1 'polypeptide(L)'
;MASLKVMLGMFPSTAKIESEEAALIKDFNDFNEYSNSAELKRYEELDKIVNSSEFAEKKKAIKAQKFNGTEEYKKQQEYLKLKKAKHIKNYYQTKSSKELDEYLKMDGSEEMKKYEKLGEYINSKEFAEEKQNAGKDYKNSSAYQKEQEYNNLQKSSSIRNYFKFKTSPLLENYQRLDGSEEIANYEKLERFVDSEEFKKVKDYMALSPQKKYEQSEEYQLEQEYLNLKKSEKINWYFKLKKQNDFHKITDWELTFEDDFTNGKPDSKKWMNNYFWGEVLLKDTYALPGDMHFYTEGKNIDVQDSILKIITKKEEAEGKIWDPVFGFKHQHFNYTSGLISTGKSFRQKYGKVKTKVRFSGTSLRQAVWMVAEKILPHVDIAKLEKNKIKMGNFWGNITEKGGVHKKITKKGGSKFTSDFFIYTLEWTPDKLIWKINDLEVMAQTQGIPQEPMYIGFSAGVSGPVSDHQLPAGMEIDWVKIYRKKE
;
A
#
# COMPACT_ATOMS: atom_id res chain seq x y z
N MET A 1 13.06 33.64 20.64
CA MET A 1 14.14 34.40 19.97
C MET A 1 13.95 34.27 18.46
N ALA A 2 14.13 35.34 17.68
CA ALA A 2 14.03 35.25 16.22
C ALA A 2 15.12 34.30 15.68
N SER A 3 14.82 33.48 14.68
CA SER A 3 15.82 32.57 14.11
C SER A 3 16.97 33.34 13.43
N LEU A 4 18.15 32.73 13.35
CA LEU A 4 19.30 33.31 12.65
C LEU A 4 18.98 33.71 11.21
N LYS A 5 18.14 32.90 10.53
CA LYS A 5 17.63 33.20 9.18
C LYS A 5 16.85 34.51 9.13
N VAL A 6 15.98 34.76 10.12
CA VAL A 6 15.21 36.02 10.21
C VAL A 6 16.13 37.21 10.47
N MET A 7 17.16 37.06 11.31
CA MET A 7 18.11 38.14 11.61
C MET A 7 18.96 38.52 10.39
N LEU A 8 19.39 37.52 9.61
CA LEU A 8 20.13 37.70 8.36
C LEU A 8 19.22 38.04 7.17
N GLY A 9 17.90 38.14 7.38
CA GLY A 9 16.92 38.44 6.33
C GLY A 9 16.79 37.35 5.26
N MET A 10 17.18 36.10 5.53
CA MET A 10 17.09 34.98 4.61
C MET A 10 15.71 34.32 4.66
N PHE A 11 14.74 34.92 3.96
CA PHE A 11 13.41 34.36 3.77
C PHE A 11 13.39 33.40 2.57
N PRO A 12 12.69 32.26 2.64
CA PRO A 12 12.40 31.44 1.46
C PRO A 12 11.69 32.27 0.38
N SER A 13 11.84 31.90 -0.89
CA SER A 13 11.04 32.52 -1.96
C SER A 13 9.58 32.09 -1.85
N THR A 14 8.67 32.97 -2.26
CA THR A 14 7.23 32.70 -2.23
C THR A 14 6.86 31.50 -3.11
N ALA A 15 7.45 31.41 -4.31
CA ALA A 15 7.29 30.27 -5.21
C ALA A 15 7.72 28.93 -4.58
N LYS A 16 8.76 28.93 -3.74
CA LYS A 16 9.18 27.73 -3.03
C LYS A 16 8.13 27.28 -2.02
N ILE A 17 7.56 28.22 -1.24
CA ILE A 17 6.50 27.91 -0.27
C ILE A 17 5.27 27.34 -0.97
N GLU A 18 4.82 27.97 -2.05
CA GLU A 18 3.67 27.50 -2.83
C GLU A 18 3.94 26.11 -3.45
N SER A 19 5.15 25.87 -3.94
CA SER A 19 5.54 24.55 -4.48
C SER A 19 5.59 23.46 -3.41
N GLU A 20 6.06 23.77 -2.19
CA GLU A 20 6.10 22.81 -1.07
C GLU A 20 4.67 22.49 -0.58
N GLU A 21 3.79 23.49 -0.50
CA GLU A 21 2.37 23.29 -0.14
C GLU A 21 1.63 22.49 -1.22
N ALA A 22 1.83 22.81 -2.50
CA ALA A 22 1.24 22.06 -3.62
C ALA A 22 1.73 20.60 -3.68
N ALA A 23 3.04 20.38 -3.45
CA ALA A 23 3.60 19.04 -3.37
C ALA A 23 2.99 18.23 -2.21
N LEU A 24 2.82 18.84 -1.03
CA LEU A 24 2.20 18.18 0.12
C LEU A 24 0.73 17.80 -0.14
N ILE A 25 -0.04 18.68 -0.79
CA ILE A 25 -1.42 18.40 -1.18
C ILE A 25 -1.47 17.25 -2.19
N LYS A 26 -0.59 17.28 -3.19
CA LYS A 26 -0.49 16.20 -4.18
C LYS A 26 -0.14 14.87 -3.52
N ASP A 27 0.89 14.85 -2.67
CA ASP A 27 1.31 13.65 -1.94
C ASP A 27 0.18 13.10 -1.07
N PHE A 28 -0.61 13.95 -0.43
CA PHE A 28 -1.76 13.52 0.38
C PHE A 28 -2.85 12.86 -0.47
N ASN A 29 -3.18 13.44 -1.62
CA ASN A 29 -4.18 12.88 -2.54
C ASN A 29 -3.71 11.53 -3.09
N ASP A 30 -2.48 11.48 -3.61
CA ASP A 30 -1.87 10.24 -4.11
C ASP A 30 -1.80 9.18 -3.00
N PHE A 31 -1.51 9.59 -1.76
CA PHE A 31 -1.41 8.68 -0.61
C PHE A 31 -2.77 8.05 -0.29
N ASN A 32 -3.83 8.85 -0.28
CA ASN A 32 -5.18 8.37 -0.03
C ASN A 32 -5.67 7.44 -1.16
N GLU A 33 -5.39 7.77 -2.41
CA GLU A 33 -5.69 6.91 -3.55
C GLU A 33 -4.96 5.57 -3.43
N TYR A 34 -3.65 5.62 -3.18
CA TYR A 34 -2.82 4.42 -3.08
C TYR A 34 -3.13 3.56 -1.86
N SER A 35 -3.60 4.16 -0.76
CA SER A 35 -4.00 3.43 0.46
C SER A 35 -5.09 2.38 0.22
N ASN A 36 -5.87 2.52 -0.86
CA ASN A 36 -6.94 1.60 -1.23
C ASN A 36 -6.57 0.67 -2.41
N SER A 37 -5.33 0.77 -2.90
CA SER A 37 -4.86 0.05 -4.10
C SER A 37 -4.79 -1.47 -3.89
N ALA A 38 -5.01 -2.22 -4.97
CA ALA A 38 -4.89 -3.67 -4.97
C ALA A 38 -3.44 -4.12 -4.68
N GLU A 39 -2.45 -3.38 -5.19
CA GLU A 39 -1.02 -3.64 -4.95
C GLU A 39 -0.68 -3.59 -3.45
N LEU A 40 -1.09 -2.52 -2.76
CA LEU A 40 -0.85 -2.39 -1.32
C LEU A 40 -1.59 -3.47 -0.52
N LYS A 41 -2.86 -3.74 -0.86
CA LYS A 41 -3.64 -4.81 -0.21
C LYS A 41 -2.97 -6.17 -0.35
N ARG A 42 -2.48 -6.50 -1.55
CA ARG A 42 -1.76 -7.76 -1.81
C ARG A 42 -0.45 -7.83 -1.04
N TYR A 43 0.29 -6.72 -0.96
CA TYR A 43 1.50 -6.65 -0.14
C TYR A 43 1.19 -6.90 1.34
N GLU A 44 0.18 -6.24 1.91
CA GLU A 44 -0.20 -6.41 3.32
C GLU A 44 -0.74 -7.82 3.62
N GLU A 45 -1.45 -8.45 2.68
CA GLU A 45 -1.86 -9.84 2.77
C GLU A 45 -0.65 -10.78 2.81
N LEU A 46 0.26 -10.65 1.85
CA LEU A 46 1.46 -11.47 1.76
C LEU A 46 2.42 -11.23 2.92
N ASP A 47 2.54 -10.00 3.43
CA ASP A 47 3.35 -9.69 4.61
C ASP A 47 2.87 -10.47 5.84
N LYS A 48 1.55 -10.60 6.02
CA LYS A 48 0.94 -11.41 7.09
C LYS A 48 1.19 -12.90 6.89
N ILE A 49 1.12 -13.39 5.65
CA ILE A 49 1.33 -14.80 5.34
C ILE A 49 2.81 -15.17 5.48
N VAL A 50 3.70 -14.51 4.74
CA VAL A 50 5.12 -14.85 4.62
C VAL A 50 5.88 -14.68 5.94
N ASN A 51 5.50 -13.68 6.76
CA ASN A 51 6.11 -13.48 8.08
C ASN A 51 5.41 -14.26 9.21
N SER A 52 4.45 -15.13 8.91
CA SER A 52 3.79 -15.96 9.92
C SER A 52 4.66 -17.15 10.36
N SER A 53 4.42 -17.64 11.59
CA SER A 53 5.02 -18.88 12.07
C SER A 53 4.59 -20.09 11.25
N GLU A 54 3.33 -20.13 10.79
CA GLU A 54 2.80 -21.21 9.96
C GLU A 54 3.56 -21.34 8.64
N PHE A 55 3.87 -20.21 7.99
CA PHE A 55 4.65 -20.20 6.76
C PHE A 55 6.08 -20.70 6.98
N ALA A 56 6.72 -20.30 8.09
CA ALA A 56 8.03 -20.81 8.48
C ALA A 56 8.02 -22.33 8.73
N GLU A 57 6.96 -22.85 9.35
CA GLU A 57 6.76 -24.29 9.57
C GLU A 57 6.54 -25.05 8.26
N LYS A 58 5.71 -24.55 7.34
CA LYS A 58 5.51 -25.14 6.01
C LYS A 58 6.82 -25.21 5.22
N LYS A 59 7.57 -24.11 5.18
CA LYS A 59 8.90 -24.05 4.54
C LYS A 59 9.86 -25.08 5.13
N LYS A 60 9.87 -25.24 6.47
CA LYS A 60 10.67 -26.26 7.15
C LYS A 60 10.21 -27.68 6.82
N ALA A 61 8.90 -27.92 6.81
CA ALA A 61 8.32 -29.23 6.51
C ALA A 61 8.67 -29.69 5.09
N ILE A 62 8.52 -28.82 4.08
CA ILE A 62 8.89 -29.10 2.68
C ILE A 62 10.37 -29.47 2.57
N LYS A 63 11.24 -28.68 3.20
CA LYS A 63 12.69 -28.93 3.21
C LYS A 63 13.08 -30.22 3.93
N ALA A 64 12.27 -30.69 4.88
CA ALA A 64 12.52 -31.88 5.66
C ALA A 64 11.99 -33.17 5.02
N GLN A 65 11.23 -33.10 3.93
CA GLN A 65 10.68 -34.28 3.26
C GLN A 65 11.77 -35.23 2.77
N LYS A 66 11.62 -36.52 3.08
CA LYS A 66 12.53 -37.60 2.69
C LYS A 66 11.75 -38.74 2.06
N PHE A 67 12.33 -39.35 1.03
CA PHE A 67 11.72 -40.49 0.34
C PHE A 67 11.39 -41.65 1.29
N ASN A 68 12.27 -41.95 2.25
CA ASN A 68 12.05 -43.05 3.20
C ASN A 68 10.84 -42.87 4.14
N GLY A 69 10.26 -41.67 4.19
CA GLY A 69 9.04 -41.37 4.94
C GLY A 69 7.76 -41.48 4.12
N THR A 70 7.82 -41.81 2.83
CA THR A 70 6.64 -41.81 1.94
C THR A 70 6.02 -43.20 1.78
N GLU A 71 4.76 -43.25 1.34
CA GLU A 71 4.04 -44.50 1.06
C GLU A 71 4.65 -45.24 -0.15
N GLU A 72 5.16 -44.50 -1.13
CA GLU A 72 5.87 -45.05 -2.29
C GLU A 72 7.08 -45.85 -1.84
N TYR A 73 7.87 -45.33 -0.89
CA TYR A 73 9.02 -46.06 -0.35
C TYR A 73 8.59 -47.34 0.36
N LYS A 74 7.51 -47.32 1.15
CA LYS A 74 6.99 -48.52 1.82
C LYS A 74 6.60 -49.60 0.81
N LYS A 75 5.86 -49.24 -0.24
CA LYS A 75 5.48 -50.15 -1.34
C LYS A 75 6.71 -50.68 -2.08
N GLN A 76 7.73 -49.85 -2.30
CA GLN A 76 8.99 -50.30 -2.89
C GLN A 76 9.71 -51.31 -2.00
N GLN A 77 9.77 -51.08 -0.69
CA GLN A 77 10.38 -52.03 0.24
C GLN A 77 9.62 -53.35 0.29
N GLU A 78 8.29 -53.32 0.24
CA GLU A 78 7.45 -54.51 0.17
C GLU A 78 7.70 -55.30 -1.13
N TYR A 79 7.72 -54.63 -2.28
CA TYR A 79 8.10 -55.23 -3.56
C TYR A 79 9.47 -55.90 -3.48
N LEU A 80 10.49 -55.18 -2.99
CA LEU A 80 11.85 -55.71 -2.88
C LEU A 80 11.93 -56.90 -1.93
N LYS A 81 11.13 -56.93 -0.86
CA LYS A 81 11.01 -58.06 0.05
C LYS A 81 10.39 -59.27 -0.65
N LEU A 82 9.26 -59.11 -1.34
CA LEU A 82 8.59 -60.18 -2.08
C LEU A 82 9.44 -60.69 -3.25
N LYS A 83 10.09 -59.80 -4.00
CA LYS A 83 11.04 -60.13 -5.09
C LYS A 83 12.20 -60.99 -4.61
N LYS A 84 12.65 -60.79 -3.36
CA LYS A 84 13.72 -61.58 -2.75
C LYS A 84 13.24 -62.90 -2.16
N ALA A 85 11.95 -63.05 -1.89
CA ALA A 85 11.38 -64.20 -1.23
C ALA A 85 11.55 -65.46 -2.09
N LYS A 86 12.07 -66.54 -1.46
CA LYS A 86 12.47 -67.76 -2.16
C LYS A 86 11.30 -68.42 -2.88
N HIS A 87 10.12 -68.47 -2.27
CA HIS A 87 8.93 -69.09 -2.85
C HIS A 87 8.40 -68.33 -4.08
N ILE A 88 8.47 -66.99 -4.08
CA ILE A 88 8.09 -66.16 -5.24
C ILE A 88 9.11 -66.34 -6.38
N LYS A 89 10.41 -66.33 -6.08
CA LYS A 89 11.46 -66.62 -7.07
C LYS A 89 11.28 -68.00 -7.70
N ASN A 90 11.10 -69.02 -6.85
CA ASN A 90 10.88 -70.39 -7.30
C ASN A 90 9.61 -70.48 -8.16
N TYR A 91 8.52 -69.79 -7.78
CA TYR A 91 7.31 -69.74 -8.58
C TYR A 91 7.56 -69.24 -10.00
N TYR A 92 8.21 -68.07 -10.17
CA TYR A 92 8.48 -67.55 -11.51
C TYR A 92 9.51 -68.41 -12.28
N GLN A 93 10.51 -68.97 -11.59
CA GLN A 93 11.45 -69.93 -12.19
C GLN A 93 10.72 -71.16 -12.71
N THR A 94 9.86 -71.78 -11.90
CA THR A 94 9.04 -72.94 -12.26
C THR A 94 8.03 -72.60 -13.36
N LYS A 95 7.38 -71.44 -13.28
CA LYS A 95 6.44 -70.95 -14.30
C LYS A 95 7.08 -70.82 -15.69
N SER A 96 8.36 -70.44 -15.74
CA SER A 96 9.15 -70.35 -16.97
C SER A 96 9.90 -71.64 -17.35
N SER A 97 9.76 -72.72 -16.58
CA SER A 97 10.61 -73.90 -16.70
C SER A 97 10.09 -74.88 -17.76
N LYS A 98 11.03 -75.54 -18.44
CA LYS A 98 10.71 -76.59 -19.43
C LYS A 98 10.04 -77.80 -18.76
N GLU A 99 10.42 -78.09 -17.53
CA GLU A 99 9.86 -79.18 -16.72
C GLU A 99 8.37 -78.96 -16.43
N LEU A 100 7.94 -77.73 -16.16
CA LEU A 100 6.52 -77.42 -15.99
C LEU A 100 5.75 -77.58 -17.31
N ASP A 101 6.29 -77.08 -18.43
CA ASP A 101 5.68 -77.24 -19.75
C ASP A 101 5.57 -78.72 -20.16
N GLU A 102 6.62 -79.51 -19.96
CA GLU A 102 6.63 -80.96 -20.18
C GLU A 102 5.64 -81.68 -19.26
N TYR A 103 5.55 -81.28 -17.99
CA TYR A 103 4.57 -81.80 -17.06
C TYR A 103 3.13 -81.53 -17.53
N LEU A 104 2.80 -80.26 -17.83
CA LEU A 104 1.46 -79.87 -18.28
C LEU A 104 1.06 -80.54 -19.60
N LYS A 105 2.02 -80.80 -20.51
CA LYS A 105 1.78 -81.54 -21.77
C LYS A 105 1.56 -83.03 -21.54
N MET A 106 2.26 -83.61 -20.57
CA MET A 106 2.17 -85.04 -20.25
C MET A 106 0.93 -85.34 -19.39
N ASP A 107 0.52 -84.40 -18.52
CA ASP A 107 -0.64 -84.52 -17.65
C ASP A 107 -1.93 -84.67 -18.48
N GLY A 108 -2.63 -85.79 -18.32
CA GLY A 108 -3.83 -86.09 -19.11
C GLY A 108 -3.59 -86.39 -20.59
N SER A 109 -2.33 -86.56 -21.03
CA SER A 109 -2.00 -86.98 -22.39
C SER A 109 -2.46 -88.41 -22.68
N GLU A 110 -2.62 -88.77 -23.96
CA GLU A 110 -2.97 -90.14 -24.34
C GLU A 110 -1.88 -91.15 -23.95
N GLU A 111 -0.60 -90.74 -23.96
CA GLU A 111 0.51 -91.56 -23.47
C GLU A 111 0.40 -91.82 -21.96
N MET A 112 0.08 -90.79 -21.16
CA MET A 112 -0.13 -90.93 -19.72
C MET A 112 -1.37 -91.79 -19.41
N LYS A 113 -2.50 -91.53 -20.08
CA LYS A 113 -3.72 -92.36 -19.93
C LYS A 113 -3.46 -93.82 -20.26
N LYS A 114 -2.66 -94.08 -21.30
CA LYS A 114 -2.26 -95.44 -21.68
C LYS A 114 -1.39 -96.08 -20.60
N TYR A 115 -0.41 -95.35 -20.06
CA TYR A 115 0.43 -95.81 -18.97
C TYR A 115 -0.39 -96.12 -17.70
N GLU A 116 -1.32 -95.24 -17.31
CA GLU A 116 -2.20 -95.41 -16.16
C GLU A 116 -3.11 -96.64 -16.33
N LYS A 117 -3.78 -96.79 -17.47
CA LYS A 117 -4.62 -97.96 -17.79
C LYS A 117 -3.84 -99.27 -17.79
N LEU A 118 -2.64 -99.27 -18.38
CA LEU A 118 -1.76 -100.44 -18.33
C LEU A 118 -1.36 -100.75 -16.88
N GLY A 119 -1.04 -99.73 -16.08
CA GLY A 119 -0.75 -99.90 -14.65
C GLY A 119 -1.92 -100.47 -13.86
N GLU A 120 -3.15 -99.99 -14.10
CA GLU A 120 -4.38 -100.56 -13.50
C GLU A 120 -4.55 -102.03 -13.86
N TYR A 121 -4.41 -102.38 -15.14
CA TYR A 121 -4.50 -103.76 -15.61
C TYR A 121 -3.39 -104.64 -15.02
N ILE A 122 -2.13 -104.20 -15.00
CA ILE A 122 -1.01 -104.97 -14.43
C ILE A 122 -1.16 -105.22 -12.92
N ASN A 123 -1.83 -104.32 -12.19
CA ASN A 123 -2.12 -104.48 -10.77
C ASN A 123 -3.48 -105.18 -10.50
N SER A 124 -4.19 -105.60 -11.55
CA SER A 124 -5.50 -106.25 -11.43
C SER A 124 -5.40 -107.75 -11.17
N LYS A 125 -6.49 -108.33 -10.64
CA LYS A 125 -6.64 -109.79 -10.52
C LYS A 125 -6.68 -110.47 -11.89
N GLU A 126 -7.28 -109.82 -12.88
CA GLU A 126 -7.38 -110.30 -14.26
C GLU A 126 -6.00 -110.62 -14.84
N PHE A 127 -5.04 -109.70 -14.69
CA PHE A 127 -3.68 -109.95 -15.15
C PHE A 127 -2.98 -111.09 -14.39
N ALA A 128 -3.18 -111.20 -13.08
CA ALA A 128 -2.59 -112.28 -12.28
C ALA A 128 -3.11 -113.66 -12.72
N GLU A 129 -4.41 -113.77 -12.99
CA GLU A 129 -5.05 -114.98 -13.50
C GLU A 129 -4.59 -115.30 -14.93
N GLU A 130 -4.54 -114.31 -15.84
CA GLU A 130 -4.04 -114.51 -17.21
C GLU A 130 -2.56 -114.94 -17.23
N LYS A 131 -1.73 -114.37 -16.38
CA LYS A 131 -0.31 -114.75 -16.22
C LYS A 131 -0.15 -116.16 -15.68
N GLN A 132 -0.96 -116.56 -14.70
CA GLN A 132 -0.96 -117.90 -14.12
C GLN A 132 -1.43 -118.95 -15.14
N ASN A 133 -2.54 -118.67 -15.86
CA ASN A 133 -3.12 -119.57 -16.85
C ASN A 133 -2.21 -119.78 -18.06
N ALA A 134 -1.44 -118.77 -18.47
CA ALA A 134 -0.51 -118.88 -19.60
C ALA A 134 0.73 -119.74 -19.30
N GLY A 135 1.10 -119.96 -18.02
CA GLY A 135 2.15 -120.89 -17.62
C GLY A 135 3.48 -120.72 -18.37
N LYS A 136 3.94 -121.77 -19.06
CA LYS A 136 5.20 -121.76 -19.84
C LYS A 136 5.14 -120.88 -21.10
N ASP A 137 3.94 -120.62 -21.63
CA ASP A 137 3.71 -119.81 -22.83
C ASP A 137 3.49 -118.33 -22.53
N TYR A 138 3.62 -117.91 -21.25
CA TYR A 138 3.41 -116.52 -20.83
C TYR A 138 4.17 -115.52 -21.69
N LYS A 139 5.43 -115.80 -22.07
CA LYS A 139 6.26 -114.90 -22.91
C LYS A 139 5.68 -114.61 -24.31
N ASN A 140 4.71 -115.40 -24.78
CA ASN A 140 4.03 -115.21 -26.06
C ASN A 140 2.59 -114.70 -25.90
N SER A 141 2.13 -114.44 -24.67
CA SER A 141 0.76 -114.02 -24.37
C SER A 141 0.54 -112.52 -24.57
N SER A 142 -0.72 -112.13 -24.78
CA SER A 142 -1.13 -110.72 -24.80
C SER A 142 -0.85 -110.03 -23.45
N ALA A 143 -1.02 -110.76 -22.34
CA ALA A 143 -0.71 -110.27 -20.99
C ALA A 143 0.78 -109.89 -20.85
N TYR A 144 1.70 -110.71 -21.37
CA TYR A 144 3.13 -110.38 -21.35
C TYR A 144 3.48 -109.19 -22.25
N GLN A 145 2.84 -109.05 -23.41
CA GLN A 145 3.04 -107.88 -24.28
C GLN A 145 2.63 -106.57 -23.57
N LYS A 146 1.47 -106.56 -22.89
CA LYS A 146 1.01 -105.42 -22.08
C LYS A 146 1.93 -105.16 -20.88
N GLU A 147 2.47 -106.20 -20.24
CA GLU A 147 3.46 -106.06 -19.15
C GLU A 147 4.78 -105.43 -19.66
N GLN A 148 5.28 -105.85 -20.82
CA GLN A 148 6.47 -105.26 -21.43
C GLN A 148 6.23 -103.81 -21.87
N GLU A 149 5.06 -103.51 -22.43
CA GLU A 149 4.68 -102.16 -22.81
C GLU A 149 4.60 -101.22 -21.59
N TYR A 150 3.97 -101.67 -20.50
CA TYR A 150 3.95 -100.95 -19.22
C TYR A 150 5.37 -100.69 -18.70
N ASN A 151 6.22 -101.73 -18.65
CA ASN A 151 7.59 -101.62 -18.18
C ASN A 151 8.45 -100.70 -19.07
N ASN A 152 8.22 -100.68 -20.38
CA ASN A 152 8.91 -99.79 -21.32
C ASN A 152 8.48 -98.34 -21.13
N LEU A 153 7.18 -98.07 -21.00
CA LEU A 153 6.66 -96.73 -20.69
C LEU A 153 7.13 -96.27 -19.32
N GLN A 154 7.14 -97.14 -18.30
CA GLN A 154 7.65 -96.83 -16.95
C GLN A 154 9.13 -96.42 -16.97
N LYS A 155 9.92 -97.01 -17.87
CA LYS A 155 11.35 -96.68 -18.06
C LYS A 155 11.56 -95.48 -18.99
N SER A 156 10.54 -94.99 -19.68
CA SER A 156 10.68 -93.82 -20.54
C SER A 156 11.12 -92.60 -19.73
N SER A 157 11.96 -91.76 -20.33
CA SER A 157 12.39 -90.51 -19.67
C SER A 157 11.21 -89.59 -19.39
N SER A 158 10.21 -89.58 -20.27
CA SER A 158 9.05 -88.69 -20.18
C SER A 158 8.14 -89.05 -18.98
N ILE A 159 7.82 -90.33 -18.79
CA ILE A 159 7.03 -90.80 -17.63
C ILE A 159 7.83 -90.63 -16.32
N ARG A 160 9.12 -90.96 -16.31
CA ARG A 160 9.96 -90.78 -15.11
C ARG A 160 10.10 -89.31 -14.71
N ASN A 161 10.34 -88.42 -15.68
CA ASN A 161 10.46 -86.98 -15.43
C ASN A 161 9.14 -86.39 -14.93
N TYR A 162 8.00 -86.81 -15.50
CA TYR A 162 6.68 -86.41 -15.03
C TYR A 162 6.48 -86.74 -13.55
N PHE A 163 6.65 -88.00 -13.12
CA PHE A 163 6.43 -88.38 -11.71
C PHE A 163 7.45 -87.76 -10.76
N LYS A 164 8.70 -87.57 -11.22
CA LYS A 164 9.73 -86.86 -10.47
C LYS A 164 9.36 -85.39 -10.24
N PHE A 165 8.80 -84.73 -11.25
CA PHE A 165 8.37 -83.34 -11.13
C PHE A 165 7.05 -83.20 -10.37
N LYS A 166 6.11 -84.15 -10.56
CA LYS A 166 4.82 -84.25 -9.85
C LYS A 166 4.97 -84.25 -8.33
N THR A 167 6.03 -84.88 -7.83
CA THR A 167 6.34 -84.98 -6.40
C THR A 167 7.32 -83.91 -5.92
N SER A 168 7.71 -82.96 -6.78
CA SER A 168 8.71 -81.96 -6.45
C SER A 168 8.12 -80.81 -5.60
N PRO A 169 8.86 -80.30 -4.61
CA PRO A 169 8.46 -79.09 -3.86
C PRO A 169 8.29 -77.85 -4.74
N LEU A 170 8.86 -77.85 -5.96
CA LEU A 170 8.75 -76.76 -6.92
C LEU A 170 7.35 -76.72 -7.54
N LEU A 171 6.78 -77.87 -7.93
CA LEU A 171 5.42 -77.93 -8.46
C LEU A 171 4.39 -77.62 -7.37
N GLU A 172 4.55 -78.14 -6.15
CA GLU A 172 3.68 -77.81 -5.02
C GLU A 172 3.67 -76.30 -4.75
N ASN A 173 4.85 -75.66 -4.74
CA ASN A 173 4.95 -74.22 -4.60
C ASN A 173 4.30 -73.46 -5.77
N TYR A 174 4.43 -73.96 -7.01
CA TYR A 174 3.77 -73.38 -8.17
C TYR A 174 2.25 -73.43 -8.05
N GLN A 175 1.69 -74.61 -7.78
CA GLN A 175 0.25 -74.83 -7.65
C GLN A 175 -0.37 -74.01 -6.50
N ARG A 176 0.37 -73.82 -5.40
CA ARG A 176 -0.07 -72.98 -4.28
C ARG A 176 -0.16 -71.49 -4.65
N LEU A 177 0.74 -71.01 -5.52
CA LEU A 177 0.91 -69.59 -5.79
C LEU A 177 0.26 -69.13 -7.10
N ASP A 178 0.08 -70.02 -8.07
CA ASP A 178 -0.57 -69.70 -9.33
C ASP A 178 -2.02 -69.26 -9.08
N GLY A 179 -2.36 -68.04 -9.50
CA GLY A 179 -3.66 -67.42 -9.20
C GLY A 179 -3.86 -66.93 -7.76
N SER A 180 -2.84 -66.97 -6.89
CA SER A 180 -2.94 -66.49 -5.51
C SER A 180 -2.95 -64.96 -5.39
N GLU A 181 -3.56 -64.45 -4.31
CA GLU A 181 -3.54 -63.02 -3.97
C GLU A 181 -2.11 -62.49 -3.74
N GLU A 182 -1.21 -63.35 -3.23
CA GLU A 182 0.18 -63.01 -2.99
C GLU A 182 0.92 -62.66 -4.30
N ILE A 183 0.73 -63.47 -5.36
CA ILE A 183 1.27 -63.17 -6.70
C ILE A 183 0.59 -61.94 -7.31
N ALA A 184 -0.73 -61.81 -7.18
CA ALA A 184 -1.44 -60.64 -7.67
C ALA A 184 -0.92 -59.33 -7.01
N ASN A 185 -0.66 -59.34 -5.71
CA ASN A 185 -0.07 -58.20 -4.99
C ASN A 185 1.38 -57.93 -5.44
N TYR A 186 2.20 -58.98 -5.60
CA TYR A 186 3.56 -58.83 -6.14
C TYR A 186 3.56 -58.13 -7.50
N GLU A 187 2.74 -58.59 -8.45
CA GLU A 187 2.66 -58.03 -9.81
C GLU A 187 2.06 -56.61 -9.81
N LYS A 188 1.17 -56.30 -8.87
CA LYS A 188 0.66 -54.95 -8.66
C LYS A 188 1.76 -54.01 -8.16
N LEU A 189 2.55 -54.46 -7.19
CA LEU A 189 3.68 -53.69 -6.65
C LEU A 189 4.80 -53.51 -7.68
N GLU A 190 5.07 -54.53 -8.49
CA GLU A 190 6.01 -54.46 -9.61
C GLU A 190 5.59 -53.38 -10.61
N ARG A 191 4.35 -53.46 -11.11
CA ARG A 191 3.78 -52.45 -12.02
C ARG A 191 3.79 -51.05 -11.41
N PHE A 192 3.53 -50.94 -10.10
CA PHE A 192 3.58 -49.66 -9.39
C PHE A 192 5.00 -49.10 -9.33
N VAL A 193 6.02 -49.89 -8.98
CA VAL A 193 7.41 -49.42 -8.91
C VAL A 193 7.97 -49.08 -10.30
N ASP A 194 7.49 -49.74 -11.35
CA ASP A 194 7.89 -49.47 -12.74
C ASP A 194 7.11 -48.30 -13.37
N SER A 195 6.06 -47.81 -12.71
CA SER A 195 5.19 -46.73 -13.18
C SER A 195 5.92 -45.37 -13.26
N GLU A 196 5.44 -44.51 -14.17
CA GLU A 196 5.94 -43.15 -14.29
C GLU A 196 5.60 -42.29 -13.06
N GLU A 197 4.47 -42.58 -12.40
CA GLU A 197 4.06 -41.92 -11.16
C GLU A 197 5.08 -42.14 -10.03
N PHE A 198 5.53 -43.39 -9.84
CA PHE A 198 6.55 -43.72 -8.84
C PHE A 198 7.89 -43.05 -9.14
N LYS A 199 8.31 -43.06 -10.41
CA LYS A 199 9.56 -42.40 -10.85
C LYS A 199 9.50 -40.90 -10.55
N LYS A 200 8.40 -40.22 -10.88
CA LYS A 200 8.20 -38.79 -10.57
C LYS A 200 8.31 -38.47 -9.09
N VAL A 201 7.69 -39.28 -8.21
CA VAL A 201 7.82 -39.08 -6.76
C VAL A 201 9.26 -39.27 -6.31
N LYS A 202 9.94 -40.30 -6.81
CA LYS A 202 11.33 -40.59 -6.47
C LYS A 202 12.28 -39.47 -6.93
N ASP A 203 12.09 -38.97 -8.14
CA ASP A 203 12.89 -37.89 -8.72
C ASP A 203 12.67 -36.57 -7.95
N TYR A 204 11.42 -36.22 -7.64
CA TYR A 204 11.11 -35.08 -6.78
C TYR A 204 11.75 -35.23 -5.39
N MET A 205 11.64 -36.40 -4.78
CA MET A 205 12.20 -36.66 -3.45
C MET A 205 13.74 -36.68 -3.43
N ALA A 206 14.39 -36.88 -4.57
CA ALA A 206 15.83 -36.79 -4.74
C ALA A 206 16.35 -35.35 -4.89
N LEU A 207 15.47 -34.37 -5.13
CA LEU A 207 15.85 -32.95 -5.16
C LEU A 207 16.44 -32.49 -3.82
N SER A 208 17.31 -31.50 -3.87
CA SER A 208 17.80 -30.84 -2.65
C SER A 208 16.64 -30.18 -1.88
N PRO A 209 16.74 -30.01 -0.55
CA PRO A 209 15.72 -29.30 0.22
C PRO A 209 15.34 -27.94 -0.37
N GLN A 210 16.34 -27.23 -0.89
CA GLN A 210 16.13 -25.92 -1.51
C GLN A 210 15.38 -26.02 -2.84
N LYS A 211 15.70 -27.00 -3.70
CA LYS A 211 15.00 -27.24 -4.96
C LYS A 211 13.54 -27.64 -4.75
N LYS A 212 13.24 -28.44 -3.71
CA LYS A 212 11.86 -28.78 -3.33
C LYS A 212 11.07 -27.54 -2.93
N TYR A 213 11.70 -26.66 -2.15
CA TYR A 213 11.09 -25.39 -1.77
C TYR A 213 10.86 -24.48 -2.97
N GLU A 214 11.84 -24.35 -3.88
CA GLU A 214 11.71 -23.55 -5.11
C GLU A 214 10.55 -23.99 -6.02
N GLN A 215 10.10 -25.24 -5.92
CA GLN A 215 8.96 -25.78 -6.66
C GLN A 215 7.62 -25.65 -5.92
N SER A 216 7.59 -25.11 -4.70
CA SER A 216 6.40 -25.03 -3.87
C SER A 216 5.64 -23.71 -4.04
N GLU A 217 4.34 -23.73 -3.72
CA GLU A 217 3.49 -22.52 -3.71
C GLU A 217 4.01 -21.48 -2.72
N GLU A 218 4.54 -21.91 -1.57
CA GLU A 218 5.14 -21.01 -0.58
C GLU A 218 6.31 -20.22 -1.16
N TYR A 219 7.16 -20.84 -1.99
CA TYR A 219 8.23 -20.09 -2.63
C TYR A 219 7.68 -19.03 -3.59
N GLN A 220 6.62 -19.34 -4.35
CA GLN A 220 5.98 -18.36 -5.23
C GLN A 220 5.44 -17.16 -4.43
N LEU A 221 4.76 -17.42 -3.31
CA LEU A 221 4.27 -16.37 -2.40
C LEU A 221 5.42 -15.53 -1.79
N GLU A 222 6.51 -16.18 -1.36
CA GLU A 222 7.69 -15.47 -0.84
C GLU A 222 8.34 -14.58 -1.92
N GLN A 223 8.46 -15.07 -3.16
CA GLN A 223 9.02 -14.27 -4.26
C GLN A 223 8.11 -13.09 -4.64
N GLU A 224 6.79 -13.31 -4.70
CA GLU A 224 5.82 -12.23 -4.93
C GLU A 224 5.94 -11.15 -3.86
N TYR A 225 5.97 -11.53 -2.59
CA TYR A 225 6.18 -10.62 -1.46
C TYR A 225 7.48 -9.83 -1.60
N LEU A 226 8.61 -10.51 -1.86
CA LEU A 226 9.92 -9.88 -1.99
C LEU A 226 10.00 -8.91 -3.18
N ASN A 227 9.25 -9.17 -4.25
CA ASN A 227 9.15 -8.27 -5.39
C ASN A 227 8.31 -7.04 -5.04
N LEU A 228 7.14 -7.21 -4.43
CA LEU A 228 6.30 -6.10 -3.97
C LEU A 228 7.02 -5.24 -2.93
N LYS A 229 7.79 -5.83 -2.03
CA LYS A 229 8.60 -5.11 -1.04
C LYS A 229 9.62 -4.14 -1.66
N LYS A 230 10.03 -4.37 -2.91
CA LYS A 230 10.92 -3.49 -3.67
C LYS A 230 10.17 -2.38 -4.43
N SER A 231 8.84 -2.42 -4.47
CA SER A 231 8.02 -1.40 -5.15
C SER A 231 8.31 -0.02 -4.57
N GLU A 232 8.69 0.91 -5.45
CA GLU A 232 8.93 2.30 -5.07
C GLU A 232 7.68 2.93 -4.45
N LYS A 233 6.48 2.57 -4.96
CA LYS A 233 5.21 3.07 -4.43
C LYS A 233 4.91 2.55 -3.03
N ILE A 234 5.13 1.26 -2.77
CA ILE A 234 4.96 0.69 -1.41
C ILE A 234 5.92 1.39 -0.44
N ASN A 235 7.20 1.53 -0.83
CA ASN A 235 8.20 2.18 0.00
C ASN A 235 7.89 3.67 0.24
N TRP A 236 7.44 4.38 -0.79
CA TRP A 236 6.97 5.77 -0.71
C TRP A 236 5.77 5.89 0.25
N TYR A 237 4.77 5.01 0.14
CA TYR A 237 3.59 5.01 0.99
C TYR A 237 3.95 4.84 2.47
N PHE A 238 4.74 3.82 2.81
CA PHE A 238 5.16 3.58 4.20
C PHE A 238 6.09 4.69 4.73
N LYS A 239 6.90 5.32 3.87
CA LYS A 239 7.71 6.50 4.23
C LYS A 239 6.81 7.68 4.62
N LEU A 240 5.81 8.02 3.80
CA LEU A 240 4.89 9.12 4.09
C LEU A 240 4.02 8.83 5.31
N LYS A 241 3.51 7.60 5.43
CA LYS A 241 2.75 7.12 6.61
C LYS A 241 3.54 7.32 7.91
N LYS A 242 4.86 7.09 7.88
CA LYS A 242 5.76 7.30 9.01
C LYS A 242 6.07 8.76 9.29
N GLN A 243 6.25 9.59 8.27
CA GLN A 243 6.54 11.02 8.42
C GLN A 243 5.35 11.77 9.03
N ASN A 244 4.13 11.38 8.67
CA ASN A 244 2.89 11.95 9.21
C ASN A 244 2.81 13.47 9.08
N ASP A 245 3.32 14.04 7.98
CA ASP A 245 3.33 15.49 7.75
C ASP A 245 1.99 16.06 7.27
N PHE A 246 1.04 15.21 6.90
CA PHE A 246 -0.26 15.62 6.35
C PHE A 246 -1.11 16.44 7.33
N HIS A 247 -0.88 16.33 8.65
CA HIS A 247 -1.52 17.18 9.67
C HIS A 247 -1.39 18.69 9.36
N LYS A 248 -0.31 19.11 8.68
CA LYS A 248 -0.10 20.51 8.28
C LYS A 248 -1.21 21.05 7.37
N ILE A 249 -1.88 20.18 6.62
CA ILE A 249 -3.01 20.51 5.74
C ILE A 249 -4.33 19.90 6.24
N THR A 250 -4.32 18.70 6.83
CA THR A 250 -5.57 18.01 7.22
C THR A 250 -6.21 18.61 8.46
N ASP A 251 -5.41 19.20 9.36
CA ASP A 251 -5.90 19.84 10.59
C ASP A 251 -6.60 21.18 10.32
N TRP A 252 -6.60 21.66 9.07
CA TRP A 252 -7.13 22.96 8.69
C TRP A 252 -8.28 22.80 7.72
N GLU A 253 -9.34 23.57 7.96
CA GLU A 253 -10.50 23.71 7.09
C GLU A 253 -10.48 25.11 6.49
N LEU A 254 -10.56 25.22 5.16
CA LEU A 254 -10.66 26.51 4.49
C LEU A 254 -12.06 27.09 4.73
N THR A 255 -12.14 28.30 5.30
CA THR A 255 -13.40 28.95 5.67
C THR A 255 -13.67 30.23 4.88
N PHE A 256 -12.64 30.84 4.30
CA PHE A 256 -12.76 31.97 3.40
C PHE A 256 -11.59 32.01 2.44
N GLU A 257 -11.86 32.29 1.17
CA GLU A 257 -10.82 32.60 0.19
C GLU A 257 -11.29 33.61 -0.85
N ASP A 258 -10.32 34.31 -1.42
CA ASP A 258 -10.47 35.03 -2.68
C ASP A 258 -9.12 35.03 -3.41
N ASP A 259 -9.15 34.65 -4.69
CA ASP A 259 -8.03 34.64 -5.63
C ASP A 259 -8.19 35.70 -6.73
N PHE A 260 -9.24 36.53 -6.63
CA PHE A 260 -9.55 37.65 -7.52
C PHE A 260 -9.64 37.29 -9.02
N THR A 261 -9.85 36.02 -9.36
CA THR A 261 -9.98 35.54 -10.75
C THR A 261 -11.19 36.09 -11.49
N ASN A 262 -12.20 36.60 -10.77
CA ASN A 262 -13.44 37.13 -11.33
C ASN A 262 -13.31 38.55 -11.94
N GLY A 263 -12.10 39.13 -11.99
CA GLY A 263 -11.83 40.43 -12.63
C GLY A 263 -12.36 41.66 -11.89
N LYS A 264 -12.97 41.48 -10.70
CA LYS A 264 -13.34 42.54 -9.75
C LYS A 264 -13.56 41.93 -8.36
N PRO A 265 -13.48 42.72 -7.26
CA PRO A 265 -13.80 42.22 -5.92
C PRO A 265 -15.27 41.77 -5.84
N ASP A 266 -15.53 40.59 -5.30
CA ASP A 266 -16.89 40.12 -5.03
C ASP A 266 -17.54 40.99 -3.95
N SER A 267 -18.58 41.76 -4.33
CA SER A 267 -19.29 42.66 -3.41
C SER A 267 -20.05 41.94 -2.29
N LYS A 268 -20.24 40.62 -2.39
CA LYS A 268 -20.75 39.81 -1.26
C LYS A 268 -19.67 39.53 -0.22
N LYS A 269 -18.39 39.55 -0.61
CA LYS A 269 -17.25 39.32 0.26
C LYS A 269 -16.62 40.62 0.74
N TRP A 270 -16.55 41.63 -0.12
CA TRP A 270 -15.77 42.84 0.12
C TRP A 270 -16.65 44.08 0.17
N MET A 271 -16.36 44.94 1.15
CA MET A 271 -16.83 46.32 1.22
C MET A 271 -15.66 47.29 1.09
N ASN A 272 -15.89 48.46 0.49
CA ASN A 272 -14.81 49.38 0.10
C ASN A 272 -14.59 50.56 1.07
N ASN A 273 -15.18 50.48 2.26
CA ASN A 273 -15.23 51.54 3.27
C ASN A 273 -14.91 50.98 4.66
N TYR A 274 -14.76 51.84 5.67
CA TYR A 274 -14.71 51.38 7.05
C TYR A 274 -16.06 50.78 7.47
N PHE A 275 -16.03 49.70 8.26
CA PHE A 275 -17.23 49.00 8.74
C PHE A 275 -18.27 49.94 9.33
N TRP A 276 -17.85 50.83 10.23
CA TRP A 276 -18.77 51.76 10.88
C TRP A 276 -19.28 52.89 9.98
N GLY A 277 -18.53 53.28 8.95
CA GLY A 277 -19.00 54.26 7.96
C GLY A 277 -20.13 53.66 7.15
N GLU A 278 -19.92 52.43 6.69
CA GLU A 278 -20.91 51.67 5.95
C GLU A 278 -22.16 51.30 6.78
N VAL A 279 -21.99 50.96 8.07
CA VAL A 279 -23.09 50.55 8.94
C VAL A 279 -23.90 51.76 9.41
N LEU A 280 -23.25 52.81 9.92
CA LEU A 280 -23.91 53.96 10.56
C LEU A 280 -24.18 55.11 9.60
N LEU A 281 -23.21 55.45 8.74
CA LEU A 281 -23.29 56.64 7.89
C LEU A 281 -23.85 56.34 6.51
N LYS A 282 -23.81 55.09 6.06
CA LYS A 282 -24.01 54.71 4.64
C LYS A 282 -23.12 55.55 3.71
N ASP A 283 -21.93 55.87 4.22
CA ASP A 283 -20.98 56.81 3.63
C ASP A 283 -19.58 56.49 4.16
N THR A 284 -18.56 57.01 3.48
CA THR A 284 -17.16 56.83 3.85
C THR A 284 -16.63 58.01 4.67
N TYR A 285 -15.51 57.79 5.34
CA TYR A 285 -14.83 58.82 6.11
C TYR A 285 -13.33 58.50 6.27
N ALA A 286 -12.53 59.54 6.45
CA ALA A 286 -11.11 59.45 6.76
C ALA A 286 -10.88 59.39 8.28
N LEU A 287 -9.82 58.69 8.72
CA LEU A 287 -9.41 58.68 10.13
C LEU A 287 -8.52 59.89 10.46
N PRO A 288 -8.39 60.24 11.75
CA PRO A 288 -7.45 61.28 12.18
C PRO A 288 -6.04 61.03 11.63
N GLY A 289 -5.49 62.03 10.94
CA GLY A 289 -4.14 61.99 10.36
C GLY A 289 -4.05 61.38 8.96
N ASP A 290 -5.15 60.92 8.38
CA ASP A 290 -5.20 60.54 6.97
C ASP A 290 -5.20 61.79 6.09
N MET A 291 -4.29 61.83 5.12
CA MET A 291 -4.21 62.89 4.11
C MET A 291 -4.92 62.50 2.80
N HIS A 292 -5.62 61.37 2.79
CA HIS A 292 -6.33 60.84 1.63
C HIS A 292 -7.80 60.58 1.96
N PHE A 293 -8.62 60.51 0.92
CA PHE A 293 -10.01 60.07 1.01
C PHE A 293 -10.22 58.73 0.29
N TYR A 294 -11.02 57.84 0.88
CA TYR A 294 -11.38 56.57 0.24
C TYR A 294 -12.53 56.77 -0.76
N THR A 295 -12.39 56.24 -1.96
CA THR A 295 -13.28 56.54 -3.10
C THR A 295 -14.31 55.44 -3.40
N GLU A 296 -14.68 54.66 -2.38
CA GLU A 296 -15.70 53.60 -2.46
C GLU A 296 -15.47 52.55 -3.56
N GLY A 297 -14.22 52.36 -3.98
CA GLY A 297 -13.83 51.35 -4.98
C GLY A 297 -13.19 51.90 -6.24
N LYS A 298 -13.23 53.22 -6.52
CA LYS A 298 -12.57 53.80 -7.71
C LYS A 298 -11.04 53.66 -7.69
N ASN A 299 -10.48 53.42 -6.51
CA ASN A 299 -9.07 53.17 -6.27
C ASN A 299 -8.74 51.68 -6.11
N ILE A 300 -9.70 50.80 -6.45
CA ILE A 300 -9.54 49.35 -6.47
C ILE A 300 -9.61 48.88 -7.93
N ASP A 301 -8.62 48.13 -8.35
CA ASP A 301 -8.56 47.53 -9.69
C ASP A 301 -8.21 46.05 -9.58
N VAL A 302 -8.63 45.23 -10.53
CA VAL A 302 -8.25 43.81 -10.60
C VAL A 302 -7.80 43.50 -12.02
N GLN A 303 -6.54 43.11 -12.15
CA GLN A 303 -5.93 42.79 -13.44
C GLN A 303 -5.09 41.52 -13.27
N ASP A 304 -5.23 40.56 -14.20
CA ASP A 304 -4.50 39.29 -14.18
C ASP A 304 -4.64 38.53 -12.85
N SER A 305 -5.85 38.55 -12.27
CA SER A 305 -6.17 38.00 -10.94
C SER A 305 -5.42 38.64 -9.76
N ILE A 306 -4.84 39.83 -9.98
CA ILE A 306 -4.19 40.61 -8.92
C ILE A 306 -5.06 41.81 -8.59
N LEU A 307 -5.51 41.89 -7.33
CA LEU A 307 -6.19 43.06 -6.80
C LEU A 307 -5.17 44.15 -6.46
N LYS A 308 -5.41 45.37 -6.92
CA LYS A 308 -4.58 46.56 -6.70
C LYS A 308 -5.35 47.59 -5.91
N ILE A 309 -4.76 48.06 -4.80
CA ILE A 309 -5.27 49.20 -4.02
C ILE A 309 -4.36 50.40 -4.31
N ILE A 310 -4.86 51.35 -5.09
CA ILE A 310 -4.05 52.40 -5.70
C ILE A 310 -4.27 53.72 -4.96
N THR A 311 -3.20 54.38 -4.55
CA THR A 311 -3.24 55.77 -4.05
C THR A 311 -2.83 56.72 -5.17
N LYS A 312 -3.58 57.81 -5.35
CA LYS A 312 -3.37 58.81 -6.40
C LYS A 312 -3.27 60.21 -5.79
N LYS A 313 -2.55 61.11 -6.47
CA LYS A 313 -2.64 62.55 -6.22
C LYS A 313 -3.83 63.06 -6.99
N GLU A 314 -4.94 63.21 -6.29
CA GLU A 314 -6.26 63.52 -6.83
C GLU A 314 -7.03 64.20 -5.71
N GLU A 315 -7.59 65.37 -6.00
CA GLU A 315 -8.36 66.13 -5.02
C GLU A 315 -9.69 65.43 -4.72
N ALA A 316 -10.06 65.39 -3.45
CA ALA A 316 -11.33 64.85 -2.99
C ALA A 316 -11.84 65.64 -1.79
N GLU A 317 -13.14 65.62 -1.58
CA GLU A 317 -13.80 66.19 -0.40
C GLU A 317 -14.58 65.12 0.32
N GLY A 318 -14.57 65.17 1.65
CA GLY A 318 -15.34 64.23 2.43
C GLY A 318 -15.21 64.42 3.92
N LYS A 319 -15.74 63.46 4.68
CA LYS A 319 -15.77 63.52 6.14
C LYS A 319 -14.46 62.99 6.71
N ILE A 320 -13.92 63.68 7.71
CA ILE A 320 -12.87 63.17 8.60
C ILE A 320 -13.45 63.01 10.00
N TRP A 321 -13.12 61.91 10.68
CA TRP A 321 -13.44 61.75 12.09
C TRP A 321 -12.47 62.56 12.96
N ASP A 322 -13.01 63.37 13.87
CA ASP A 322 -12.28 64.10 14.89
C ASP A 322 -12.69 63.55 16.28
N PRO A 323 -11.74 63.16 17.14
CA PRO A 323 -12.05 62.55 18.43
C PRO A 323 -12.76 63.49 19.42
N VAL A 324 -12.69 64.81 19.22
CA VAL A 324 -13.33 65.82 20.08
C VAL A 324 -14.65 66.29 19.47
N PHE A 325 -14.69 66.48 18.15
CA PHE A 325 -15.78 67.17 17.48
C PHE A 325 -16.65 66.29 16.57
N GLY A 326 -16.31 65.00 16.42
CA GLY A 326 -17.01 64.08 15.53
C GLY A 326 -16.66 64.30 14.05
N PHE A 327 -17.61 64.06 13.14
CA PHE A 327 -17.36 64.20 11.70
C PHE A 327 -17.30 65.65 11.24
N LYS A 328 -16.24 66.00 10.51
CA LYS A 328 -16.06 67.31 9.84
C LYS A 328 -15.81 67.13 8.35
N HIS A 329 -16.21 68.09 7.54
CA HIS A 329 -15.81 68.13 6.13
C HIS A 329 -14.36 68.61 6.00
N GLN A 330 -13.62 67.98 5.09
CA GLN A 330 -12.22 68.29 4.80
C GLN A 330 -11.91 68.07 3.32
N HIS A 331 -11.04 68.93 2.76
CA HIS A 331 -10.41 68.71 1.46
C HIS A 331 -9.17 67.81 1.62
N PHE A 332 -9.02 66.87 0.71
CA PHE A 332 -7.91 65.92 0.63
C PHE A 332 -7.20 66.08 -0.71
N ASN A 333 -5.87 66.02 -0.69
CA ASN A 333 -5.05 66.12 -1.91
C ASN A 333 -4.76 64.74 -2.55
N TYR A 334 -5.29 63.68 -1.94
CA TYR A 334 -5.01 62.31 -2.34
C TYR A 334 -6.28 61.46 -2.24
N THR A 335 -6.41 60.48 -3.13
CA THR A 335 -7.41 59.42 -3.06
C THR A 335 -6.73 58.08 -2.82
N SER A 336 -7.39 57.16 -2.12
CA SER A 336 -6.90 55.79 -1.93
C SER A 336 -8.04 54.78 -1.84
N GLY A 337 -7.70 53.52 -1.59
CA GLY A 337 -8.64 52.42 -1.46
C GLY A 337 -8.49 51.64 -0.15
N LEU A 338 -9.60 51.04 0.25
CA LEU A 338 -9.71 50.08 1.34
C LEU A 338 -10.68 49.00 0.90
N ILE A 339 -10.37 47.74 1.20
CA ILE A 339 -11.35 46.65 1.13
C ILE A 339 -11.37 45.91 2.46
N SER A 340 -12.54 45.46 2.91
CA SER A 340 -12.64 44.63 4.11
C SER A 340 -13.81 43.65 4.05
N THR A 341 -13.75 42.65 4.93
CA THR A 341 -14.79 41.63 5.12
C THR A 341 -15.77 42.00 6.24
N GLY A 342 -15.74 43.24 6.75
CA GLY A 342 -16.42 43.62 8.01
C GLY A 342 -17.91 43.28 8.09
N LYS A 343 -18.62 43.28 6.94
CA LYS A 343 -20.02 42.90 6.82
C LYS A 343 -20.28 41.42 6.53
N SER A 344 -19.34 40.75 5.86
CA SER A 344 -19.55 39.48 5.17
C SER A 344 -18.94 38.30 5.91
N PHE A 345 -17.78 38.49 6.53
CA PHE A 345 -17.00 37.42 7.14
C PHE A 345 -16.23 37.92 8.35
N ARG A 346 -16.40 37.20 9.46
CA ARG A 346 -15.65 37.37 10.72
C ARG A 346 -15.33 35.99 11.25
N GLN A 347 -14.11 35.81 11.74
CA GLN A 347 -13.71 34.54 12.35
C GLN A 347 -12.98 34.77 13.67
N LYS A 348 -13.21 33.86 14.62
CA LYS A 348 -12.39 33.75 15.84
C LYS A 348 -11.38 32.62 15.67
N TYR A 349 -10.11 32.90 15.95
CA TYR A 349 -8.98 31.98 15.79
C TYR A 349 -8.78 31.50 14.34
N GLY A 350 -7.75 30.70 14.14
CA GLY A 350 -7.44 30.07 12.87
C GLY A 350 -6.10 30.52 12.30
N LYS A 351 -5.99 30.43 10.97
CA LYS A 351 -4.78 30.79 10.23
C LYS A 351 -5.19 31.66 9.06
N VAL A 352 -4.64 32.87 8.98
CA VAL A 352 -4.84 33.82 7.89
C VAL A 352 -3.56 33.86 7.07
N LYS A 353 -3.65 33.58 5.77
CA LYS A 353 -2.54 33.68 4.80
C LYS A 353 -2.94 34.67 3.71
N THR A 354 -2.06 35.63 3.42
CA THR A 354 -2.27 36.60 2.34
C THR A 354 -1.00 36.76 1.51
N LYS A 355 -1.09 36.62 0.19
CA LYS A 355 0.03 36.87 -0.71
C LYS A 355 -0.04 38.29 -1.24
N VAL A 356 0.90 39.13 -0.78
CA VAL A 356 0.86 40.58 -0.96
C VAL A 356 2.20 41.10 -1.44
N ARG A 357 2.17 42.04 -2.39
CA ARG A 357 3.31 42.86 -2.80
C ARG A 357 3.05 44.31 -2.41
N PHE A 358 3.91 44.87 -1.57
CA PHE A 358 3.85 46.29 -1.19
C PHE A 358 4.69 47.14 -2.15
N SER A 359 4.25 48.37 -2.43
CA SER A 359 5.11 49.34 -3.12
C SER A 359 6.17 49.92 -2.20
N GLY A 360 7.39 50.10 -2.71
CA GLY A 360 8.53 50.69 -1.99
C GLY A 360 8.48 52.22 -1.88
N THR A 361 7.30 52.79 -1.66
CA THR A 361 7.06 54.24 -1.59
C THR A 361 6.90 54.72 -0.14
N SER A 362 6.57 56.00 0.04
CA SER A 362 6.24 56.58 1.34
C SER A 362 4.82 56.27 1.84
N LEU A 363 4.04 55.50 1.06
CA LEU A 363 2.68 55.08 1.40
C LEU A 363 2.63 54.24 2.69
N ARG A 364 1.51 54.36 3.41
CA ARG A 364 1.08 53.45 4.47
C ARG A 364 0.23 52.36 3.85
N GLN A 365 0.72 51.13 3.82
CA GLN A 365 0.05 49.97 3.24
C GLN A 365 -0.10 48.89 4.30
N ALA A 366 -1.28 48.28 4.43
CA ALA A 366 -1.55 47.38 5.53
C ALA A 366 -2.51 46.23 5.19
N VAL A 367 -2.19 45.06 5.75
CA VAL A 367 -3.09 43.93 5.99
C VAL A 367 -3.34 43.89 7.49
N TRP A 368 -4.60 44.01 7.89
CA TRP A 368 -4.98 44.09 9.30
C TRP A 368 -6.25 43.32 9.59
N MET A 369 -6.45 43.00 10.85
CA MET A 369 -7.70 42.48 11.37
C MET A 369 -8.16 43.32 12.55
N VAL A 370 -9.46 43.51 12.68
CA VAL A 370 -10.05 44.21 13.82
C VAL A 370 -11.37 43.55 14.22
N ALA A 371 -11.70 43.65 15.50
CA ALA A 371 -12.98 43.19 16.05
C ALA A 371 -14.14 44.12 15.65
N GLU A 372 -15.24 44.09 16.39
CA GLU A 372 -16.33 45.04 16.19
C GLU A 372 -15.94 46.47 16.56
N LYS A 373 -15.17 46.63 17.65
CA LYS A 373 -14.60 47.92 18.06
C LYS A 373 -13.19 48.09 17.51
N ILE A 374 -12.63 49.30 17.61
CA ILE A 374 -11.26 49.62 17.18
C ILE A 374 -10.17 48.78 17.89
N LEU A 375 -10.49 48.16 19.03
CA LEU A 375 -9.66 47.17 19.71
C LEU A 375 -10.52 45.95 20.08
N PRO A 376 -9.94 44.74 20.06
CA PRO A 376 -8.56 44.41 19.68
C PRO A 376 -8.30 44.57 18.18
N HIS A 377 -7.05 44.92 17.84
CA HIS A 377 -6.58 45.11 16.46
C HIS A 377 -5.29 44.33 16.25
N VAL A 378 -5.12 43.71 15.08
CA VAL A 378 -3.92 43.01 14.68
C VAL A 378 -3.44 43.54 13.33
N ASP A 379 -2.23 44.08 13.31
CA ASP A 379 -1.49 44.31 12.06
C ASP A 379 -0.82 42.99 11.66
N ILE A 380 -1.34 42.30 10.64
CA ILE A 380 -0.69 41.12 10.06
C ILE A 380 0.61 41.56 9.38
N ALA A 381 0.53 42.62 8.57
CA ALA A 381 1.67 43.22 7.90
C ALA A 381 1.36 44.68 7.53
N LYS A 382 2.18 45.62 7.96
CA LYS A 382 2.04 47.04 7.64
C LYS A 382 3.36 47.65 7.19
N LEU A 383 3.45 48.06 5.92
CA LEU A 383 4.60 48.79 5.41
C LEU A 383 4.35 50.29 5.52
N GLU A 384 5.25 50.98 6.22
CA GLU A 384 5.20 52.44 6.36
C GLU A 384 6.61 52.97 6.67
N LYS A 385 7.01 54.08 6.02
CA LYS A 385 8.34 54.71 6.21
C LYS A 385 9.49 53.70 6.09
N ASN A 386 9.42 52.85 5.06
CA ASN A 386 10.38 51.78 4.79
C ASN A 386 10.60 50.80 5.98
N LYS A 387 9.55 50.59 6.79
CA LYS A 387 9.54 49.57 7.84
C LYS A 387 8.31 48.70 7.70
N ILE A 388 8.53 47.38 7.60
CA ILE A 388 7.44 46.42 7.75
C ILE A 388 7.20 46.22 9.26
N LYS A 389 5.96 46.42 9.69
CA LYS A 389 5.50 46.34 11.08
C LYS A 389 4.46 45.25 11.20
N MET A 390 4.51 44.50 12.28
CA MET A 390 3.55 43.43 12.60
C MET A 390 3.30 43.48 14.11
N GLY A 391 2.07 43.24 14.55
CA GLY A 391 1.77 43.34 15.97
C GLY A 391 0.29 43.37 16.31
N ASN A 392 0.01 43.40 17.61
CA ASN A 392 -1.34 43.48 18.15
C ASN A 392 -1.50 44.64 19.13
N PHE A 393 -2.73 45.13 19.23
CA PHE A 393 -3.19 46.20 20.10
C PHE A 393 -4.41 45.72 20.86
N TRP A 394 -4.46 45.97 22.16
CA TRP A 394 -5.53 45.51 23.04
C TRP A 394 -5.73 46.48 24.23
N GLY A 395 -6.71 46.20 25.08
CA GLY A 395 -7.13 47.08 26.16
C GLY A 395 -8.32 47.93 25.75
N ASN A 396 -8.55 49.02 26.48
CA ASN A 396 -9.71 49.88 26.28
C ASN A 396 -9.28 51.35 26.31
N ILE A 397 -9.64 52.09 25.25
CA ILE A 397 -9.28 53.50 25.06
C ILE A 397 -9.91 54.38 26.15
N THR A 398 -11.03 53.96 26.75
CA THR A 398 -11.74 54.74 27.78
C THR A 398 -11.35 54.39 29.21
N GLU A 399 -10.50 53.38 29.43
CA GLU A 399 -10.15 52.90 30.77
C GLU A 399 -8.78 53.39 31.25
N LYS A 400 -8.58 53.40 32.58
CA LYS A 400 -7.35 53.86 33.24
C LYS A 400 -6.10 53.02 32.88
N GLY A 401 -6.26 51.84 32.27
CA GLY A 401 -5.20 51.01 31.70
C GLY A 401 -4.86 51.30 30.23
N GLY A 402 -5.74 52.02 29.53
CA GLY A 402 -5.55 52.50 28.16
C GLY A 402 -5.32 51.40 27.13
N VAL A 403 -4.54 51.75 26.10
CA VAL A 403 -4.20 50.89 24.97
C VAL A 403 -2.81 50.29 25.16
N HIS A 404 -2.75 48.97 25.15
CA HIS A 404 -1.50 48.21 25.12
C HIS A 404 -1.17 47.80 23.68
N LYS A 405 0.12 47.63 23.39
CA LYS A 405 0.58 47.17 22.07
C LYS A 405 1.85 46.36 22.15
N LYS A 406 1.99 45.40 21.25
CA LYS A 406 3.25 44.73 20.95
C LYS A 406 3.47 44.78 19.45
N ILE A 407 4.58 45.39 19.05
CA ILE A 407 4.94 45.59 17.64
C ILE A 407 6.37 45.13 17.42
N THR A 408 6.59 44.37 16.35
CA THR A 408 7.91 44.15 15.76
C THR A 408 8.05 44.97 14.48
N LYS A 409 9.28 45.40 14.16
CA LYS A 409 9.58 46.15 12.93
C LYS A 409 10.86 45.65 12.29
N LYS A 410 10.89 45.56 10.96
CA LYS A 410 12.06 45.20 10.15
C LYS A 410 12.24 46.19 8.98
N GLY A 411 13.39 46.17 8.33
CA GLY A 411 13.60 46.97 7.10
C GLY A 411 12.60 46.56 6.01
N GLY A 412 11.94 47.55 5.40
CA GLY A 412 10.85 47.34 4.44
C GLY A 412 11.31 46.99 3.03
N SER A 413 12.47 47.48 2.59
CA SER A 413 12.94 47.40 1.19
C SER A 413 12.98 45.99 0.61
N LYS A 414 13.20 44.96 1.45
CA LYS A 414 13.18 43.56 0.99
C LYS A 414 11.78 43.07 0.61
N PHE A 415 10.75 43.65 1.22
CA PHE A 415 9.35 43.22 1.11
C PHE A 415 8.57 43.99 0.04
N THR A 416 9.27 44.73 -0.81
CA THR A 416 8.69 45.58 -1.86
C THR A 416 9.08 45.16 -3.27
N SER A 417 10.04 44.24 -3.41
CA SER A 417 10.53 43.78 -4.72
C SER A 417 9.70 42.66 -5.32
N ASP A 418 8.94 41.92 -4.50
CA ASP A 418 8.22 40.71 -4.89
C ASP A 418 7.01 40.49 -3.99
N PHE A 419 6.17 39.51 -4.31
CA PHE A 419 5.11 39.02 -3.45
C PHE A 419 5.69 38.23 -2.27
N PHE A 420 5.08 38.42 -1.10
CA PHE A 420 5.36 37.63 0.10
C PHE A 420 4.06 37.10 0.68
N ILE A 421 4.10 35.90 1.25
CA ILE A 421 2.99 35.33 2.02
C ILE A 421 3.16 35.78 3.47
N TYR A 422 2.24 36.63 3.91
CA TYR A 422 2.11 37.03 5.31
C TYR A 422 1.09 36.13 5.99
N THR A 423 1.51 35.50 7.08
CA THR A 423 0.68 34.54 7.81
C THR A 423 0.49 35.01 9.24
N LEU A 424 -0.74 34.94 9.74
CA LEU A 424 -1.08 35.01 11.16
C LEU A 424 -1.71 33.68 11.57
N GLU A 425 -1.05 32.95 12.48
CA GLU A 425 -1.67 31.85 13.22
C GLU A 425 -2.17 32.38 14.56
N TRP A 426 -3.47 32.24 14.79
CA TRP A 426 -4.17 32.75 15.96
C TRP A 426 -4.88 31.60 16.67
N THR A 427 -4.39 31.25 17.85
CA THR A 427 -5.02 30.27 18.75
C THR A 427 -5.55 30.99 19.99
N PRO A 428 -6.31 30.31 20.87
CA PRO A 428 -6.74 30.89 22.15
C PRO A 428 -5.58 31.44 22.98
N ASP A 429 -4.40 30.82 22.88
CA ASP A 429 -3.26 31.08 23.75
C ASP A 429 -2.19 31.99 23.13
N LYS A 430 -2.13 32.09 21.79
CA LYS A 430 -1.05 32.82 21.12
C LYS A 430 -1.38 33.32 19.72
N LEU A 431 -0.65 34.36 19.32
CA LEU A 431 -0.54 34.86 17.96
C LEU A 431 0.88 34.59 17.44
N ILE A 432 1.01 34.07 16.22
CA ILE A 432 2.29 33.85 15.55
C ILE A 432 2.24 34.49 14.17
N TRP A 433 3.18 35.38 13.89
CA TRP A 433 3.38 36.00 12.60
C TRP A 433 4.48 35.29 11.84
N LYS A 434 4.23 35.00 10.57
CA LYS A 434 5.22 34.42 9.65
C LYS A 434 5.29 35.22 8.35
N ILE A 435 6.46 35.20 7.72
CA ILE A 435 6.66 35.67 6.35
C ILE A 435 7.29 34.52 5.57
N ASN A 436 6.64 34.06 4.49
CA ASN A 436 7.04 32.88 3.73
C ASN A 436 7.37 31.69 4.66
N ASP A 437 6.39 31.38 5.52
CA ASP A 437 6.41 30.35 6.58
C ASP A 437 7.50 30.44 7.65
N LEU A 438 8.35 31.48 7.60
CA LEU A 438 9.34 31.73 8.62
C LEU A 438 8.74 32.57 9.76
N GLU A 439 8.69 32.02 10.98
CA GLU A 439 8.22 32.74 12.16
C GLU A 439 9.10 33.97 12.45
N VAL A 440 8.46 35.15 12.52
CA VAL A 440 9.11 36.43 12.77
C VAL A 440 8.75 37.05 14.12
N MET A 441 7.62 36.65 14.70
CA MET A 441 7.14 37.10 16.01
C MET A 441 6.11 36.13 16.56
N ALA A 442 6.11 35.92 17.87
CA ALA A 442 5.04 35.28 18.62
C ALA A 442 4.65 36.16 19.82
N GLN A 443 3.39 36.09 20.22
CA GLN A 443 2.84 36.83 21.36
C GLN A 443 1.82 35.96 22.10
N THR A 444 1.84 36.00 23.43
CA THR A 444 0.91 35.30 24.33
C THR A 444 0.03 36.26 25.14
N GLN A 445 0.22 37.58 24.97
CA GLN A 445 -0.56 38.63 25.64
C GLN A 445 -1.43 39.41 24.66
N GLY A 446 -2.60 39.85 25.13
CA GLY A 446 -3.53 40.61 24.30
C GLY A 446 -4.08 39.79 23.13
N ILE A 447 -4.27 38.48 23.34
CA ILE A 447 -4.80 37.55 22.35
C ILE A 447 -6.29 37.87 22.18
N PRO A 448 -6.74 38.28 20.98
CA PRO A 448 -8.14 38.56 20.74
C PRO A 448 -9.00 37.32 21.06
N GLN A 449 -10.14 37.53 21.71
CA GLN A 449 -11.07 36.46 22.14
C GLN A 449 -12.44 36.58 21.46
N GLU A 450 -12.57 37.46 20.48
CA GLU A 450 -13.80 37.75 19.75
C GLU A 450 -13.57 37.65 18.23
N PRO A 451 -14.60 37.39 17.42
CA PRO A 451 -14.45 37.31 15.96
C PRO A 451 -13.95 38.62 15.34
N MET A 452 -12.99 38.50 14.42
CA MET A 452 -12.39 39.64 13.73
C MET A 452 -12.60 39.52 12.22
N TYR A 453 -12.72 40.65 11.54
CA TYR A 453 -12.70 40.72 10.08
C TYR A 453 -11.33 41.16 9.58
N ILE A 454 -11.00 40.81 8.34
CA ILE A 454 -9.77 41.22 7.66
C ILE A 454 -10.02 42.46 6.79
N GLY A 455 -9.02 43.34 6.73
CA GLY A 455 -8.99 44.50 5.85
C GLY A 455 -7.62 44.72 5.19
N PHE A 456 -7.67 45.31 4.01
CA PHE A 456 -6.52 45.74 3.21
C PHE A 456 -6.70 47.21 2.89
N SER A 457 -5.64 48.00 3.03
CA SER A 457 -5.71 49.44 2.80
C SER A 457 -4.37 50.01 2.39
N ALA A 458 -4.41 50.98 1.49
CA ALA A 458 -3.30 51.89 1.22
C ALA A 458 -3.68 53.32 1.63
N GLY A 459 -2.71 54.23 1.65
CA GLY A 459 -2.97 55.63 1.91
C GLY A 459 -1.73 56.41 2.31
N VAL A 460 -1.95 57.67 2.67
CA VAL A 460 -0.91 58.62 3.07
C VAL A 460 -1.23 59.27 4.41
N SER A 461 -0.20 59.48 5.22
CA SER A 461 -0.25 60.24 6.48
C SER A 461 0.58 61.53 6.42
N GLY A 462 0.96 61.95 5.22
CA GLY A 462 1.81 63.10 4.97
C GLY A 462 2.04 63.29 3.47
N PRO A 463 2.63 64.43 3.05
CA PRO A 463 2.88 64.70 1.64
C PRO A 463 3.77 63.63 0.99
N VAL A 464 3.40 63.23 -0.22
CA VAL A 464 4.15 62.28 -1.06
C VAL A 464 4.53 62.98 -2.35
N SER A 465 5.77 62.76 -2.80
CA SER A 465 6.25 63.33 -4.05
C SER A 465 5.55 62.70 -5.25
N ASP A 466 5.21 63.52 -6.24
CA ASP A 466 4.43 63.14 -7.42
C ASP A 466 5.03 61.95 -8.18
N HIS A 467 6.36 61.85 -8.26
CA HIS A 467 7.03 60.73 -8.92
C HIS A 467 6.84 59.37 -8.24
N GLN A 468 6.34 59.34 -6.99
CA GLN A 468 6.03 58.12 -6.25
C GLN A 468 4.56 57.69 -6.42
N LEU A 469 3.74 58.45 -7.16
CA LEU A 469 2.32 58.20 -7.38
C LEU A 469 2.02 58.08 -8.89
N PRO A 470 1.00 57.29 -9.29
CA PRO A 470 0.19 56.41 -8.45
C PRO A 470 0.96 55.19 -7.94
N ALA A 471 0.70 54.79 -6.71
CA ALA A 471 1.31 53.61 -6.12
C ALA A 471 0.38 52.97 -5.11
N GLY A 472 0.63 51.71 -4.76
CA GLY A 472 -0.33 50.93 -4.01
C GLY A 472 0.23 49.63 -3.48
N MET A 473 -0.66 48.82 -2.94
CA MET A 473 -0.38 47.41 -2.64
C MET A 473 -1.13 46.52 -3.62
N GLU A 474 -0.57 45.35 -3.84
CA GLU A 474 -1.16 44.31 -4.68
C GLU A 474 -1.39 43.06 -3.86
N ILE A 475 -2.52 42.40 -4.09
CA ILE A 475 -2.94 41.19 -3.41
C ILE A 475 -3.24 40.15 -4.48
N ASP A 476 -2.52 39.03 -4.43
CA ASP A 476 -2.71 37.89 -5.32
C ASP A 476 -3.86 37.01 -4.77
N TRP A 477 -3.76 36.61 -3.51
CA TRP A 477 -4.83 35.84 -2.86
C TRP A 477 -4.87 36.04 -1.35
N VAL A 478 -6.03 35.73 -0.77
CA VAL A 478 -6.27 35.61 0.68
C VAL A 478 -6.93 34.28 0.97
N LYS A 479 -6.43 33.57 1.99
CA LYS A 479 -6.99 32.31 2.48
C LYS A 479 -7.06 32.33 4.00
N ILE A 480 -8.21 32.01 4.55
CA ILE A 480 -8.45 31.92 5.99
C ILE A 480 -8.92 30.51 6.30
N TYR A 481 -8.30 29.93 7.33
CA TYR A 481 -8.55 28.57 7.75
C TYR A 481 -8.99 28.55 9.21
N ARG A 482 -9.85 27.61 9.55
CA ARG A 482 -10.14 27.21 10.94
C ARG A 482 -9.43 25.89 11.22
N LYS A 483 -9.00 25.68 12.47
CA LYS A 483 -8.48 24.37 12.88
C LYS A 483 -9.67 23.40 13.06
N LYS A 484 -9.62 22.22 12.45
CA LYS A 484 -10.63 21.17 12.65
C LYS A 484 -10.59 20.70 14.11
N GLU A 485 -11.77 20.41 14.65
CA GLU A 485 -11.94 19.88 16.00
C GLU A 485 -11.55 18.40 16.09
#